data_AF-A0A536HGG4-F1
#
_entry.id   AF-A0A536HGG4-F1
#
_cell.length_a   1.000
_cell.length_b   1.000
_cell.length_c   1.000
_cell.angle_alpha   90.00
_cell.angle_beta   90.00
_cell.angle_gamma   90.00
#
_symmetry.space_group_name_H-M   'P 1'
#
loop_
_entity.id
_entity.type
_entity.pdbx_description
1 polymer ?
#
loop_
_entity_poly.entity_id
_entity_poly.type
_entity_poly.pdbx_seq_one_letter_code
_entity_poly.pdbx_strand_id
1 'polypeptide(L)' 'QANGEIAVEPRIDLEHVARAVVYMASLPLDANVQFMTVMATKMPFIGRG' A
#
# COMPACT_ATOMS: atom_id res chain seq x y z
N GLN A 1 1.81 -14.05 9.57
CA GLN A 1 0.94 -15.21 9.27
C GLN A 1 0.40 -15.80 10.58
N ALA A 2 -0.89 -16.19 10.64
CA ALA A 2 -1.49 -16.84 11.83
C ALA A 2 -1.88 -18.31 11.57
N ASN A 3 -1.47 -18.87 10.43
CA ASN A 3 -1.69 -20.27 10.04
C ASN A 3 -0.47 -21.18 10.31
N GLY A 4 0.56 -20.69 11.01
CA GLY A 4 1.72 -21.49 11.43
C GLY A 4 2.75 -21.82 10.35
N GLU A 5 2.56 -21.36 9.10
CA GLU A 5 3.51 -21.56 8.01
C GLU A 5 4.52 -20.39 7.92
N ILE A 6 5.73 -20.70 7.42
CA ILE A 6 6.73 -19.68 7.03
C ILE A 6 6.56 -19.42 5.53
N ALA A 7 5.68 -18.48 5.16
CA ALA A 7 5.63 -17.94 3.81
C ALA A 7 6.34 -16.59 3.73
N VAL A 8 7.04 -16.35 2.62
CA VAL A 8 7.59 -15.02 2.31
C VAL A 8 6.43 -14.03 2.21
N GLU A 9 6.42 -13.01 3.07
CA GLU A 9 5.38 -11.98 3.03
C GLU A 9 5.45 -11.23 1.70
N PRO A 10 4.30 -11.04 1.00
CA PRO A 10 4.25 -10.23 -0.20
C PRO A 10 4.74 -8.81 0.09
N ARG A 11 5.79 -8.38 -0.61
CA ARG A 11 6.34 -7.03 -0.51
C ARG A 11 5.74 -6.14 -1.60
N ILE A 12 5.68 -4.85 -1.31
CA ILE A 12 5.40 -3.83 -2.33
C ILE A 12 6.72 -3.30 -2.89
N ASP A 13 6.76 -3.06 -4.20
CA ASP A 13 7.89 -2.35 -4.82
C ASP A 13 7.90 -0.88 -4.37
N LEU A 14 9.09 -0.36 -4.05
CA LEU A 14 9.29 1.03 -3.67
C LEU A 14 8.80 2.00 -4.74
N GLU A 15 8.92 1.64 -6.03
CA GLU A 15 8.47 2.48 -7.14
C GLU A 15 6.99 2.84 -7.00
N HIS A 16 6.15 1.92 -6.53
CA HIS A 16 4.72 2.17 -6.33
C HIS A 16 4.47 3.21 -5.23
N VAL A 17 5.23 3.16 -4.14
CA VAL A 17 5.14 4.14 -3.05
C VAL A 17 5.62 5.51 -3.54
N ALA A 18 6.73 5.56 -4.28
CA ALA A 18 7.26 6.80 -4.84
C ALA A 18 6.25 7.47 -5.78
N ARG A 19 5.63 6.70 -6.68
CA ARG A 19 4.57 7.20 -7.58
C ARG A 19 3.36 7.73 -6.82
N ALA A 20 2.98 7.08 -5.72
CA ALA A 20 1.88 7.52 -4.88
C ALA A 20 2.17 8.88 -4.22
N VAL A 21 3.40 9.08 -3.72
CA VAL A 21 3.84 10.37 -3.15
C VAL A 21 3.88 11.47 -4.22
N VAL A 22 4.43 11.17 -5.40
CA VAL A 22 4.47 12.13 -6.53
C VAL A 22 3.06 12.54 -6.94
N TYR A 23 2.12 11.59 -6.99
CA TYR A 23 0.71 11.90 -7.25
C TYR A 23 0.14 12.86 -6.22
N MET A 24 0.32 12.60 -4.91
CA MET A 24 -0.15 13.49 -3.85
C MET A 24 0.45 14.89 -3.98
N ALA A 25 1.74 14.98 -4.30
CA ALA A 25 2.43 16.26 -4.48
C ALA A 25 2.02 17.02 -5.75
N SER A 26 1.45 16.34 -6.75
CA SER A 26 1.02 16.94 -8.01
C SER A 26 -0.36 17.61 -7.95
N LEU A 27 -1.09 17.45 -6.85
CA LEU A 27 -2.44 17.98 -6.69
C LEU A 27 -2.42 19.52 -6.54
N PRO A 28 -3.47 20.21 -7.04
CA PRO A 28 -3.65 21.63 -6.78
C PRO A 28 -3.89 21.87 -5.28
N LEU A 29 -3.61 23.10 -4.81
CA LEU A 29 -3.63 23.44 -3.36
C LEU A 29 -5.01 23.32 -2.70
N ASP A 30 -6.08 23.25 -3.48
CA ASP A 30 -7.46 23.04 -3.03
C ASP A 30 -7.85 21.55 -2.94
N ALA A 31 -6.98 20.65 -3.39
CA ALA A 31 -7.19 19.21 -3.34
C ALA A 31 -6.18 18.52 -2.41
N ASN A 32 -6.67 17.61 -1.57
CA ASN A 32 -5.83 16.91 -0.61
C ASN A 32 -6.17 15.41 -0.54
N VAL A 33 -5.15 14.57 -0.54
CA VAL A 33 -5.26 13.15 -0.17
C VAL A 33 -4.91 13.04 1.30
N GLN A 34 -5.93 13.12 2.15
CA GLN A 34 -5.74 13.13 3.61
C GLN A 34 -5.23 11.78 4.13
N PHE A 35 -5.69 10.68 3.55
CA PHE A 35 -5.21 9.33 3.84
C PHE A 35 -5.21 8.48 2.59
N MET A 36 -4.17 7.65 2.44
CA MET A 36 -4.04 6.67 1.37
C MET A 36 -3.29 5.46 1.88
N THR A 37 -3.86 4.27 1.69
CA THR A 37 -3.23 3.00 2.03
C THR A 37 -2.80 2.31 0.74
N VAL A 38 -1.51 2.05 0.60
CA VAL A 38 -0.95 1.28 -0.53
C VAL A 38 -0.49 -0.07 -0.01
N MET A 39 -0.85 -1.14 -0.71
CA MET A 39 -0.68 -2.50 -0.24
C MET A 39 -0.24 -3.42 -1.38
N ALA A 40 0.63 -4.39 -1.07
CA ALA A 40 0.92 -5.48 -2.01
C ALA A 40 -0.34 -6.33 -2.23
N THR A 41 -0.71 -6.61 -3.49
CA THR A 41 -2.01 -7.21 -3.85
C THR A 41 -2.37 -8.49 -3.09
N LYS A 42 -1.37 -9.29 -2.70
CA LYS A 42 -1.55 -10.56 -1.99
C LYS A 42 -1.40 -10.45 -0.47
N MET A 43 -1.26 -9.24 0.07
CA MET A 43 -1.12 -9.05 1.52
C MET A 43 -2.42 -9.50 2.22
N PRO A 44 -2.35 -10.39 3.22
CA PRO A 44 -3.54 -11.00 3.83
C PRO A 44 -4.26 -10.08 4.84
N PHE A 45 -4.12 -8.75 4.70
CA PHE A 45 -4.57 -7.78 5.70
C PHE A 45 -6.02 -7.30 5.49
N ILE A 46 -6.55 -7.41 4.27
CA ILE A 46 -7.92 -6.96 3.90
C ILE A 46 -8.78 -8.14 3.43
N GLY A 47 -8.85 -9.19 4.25
CA GLY A 47 -9.75 -10.34 4.06
C GLY A 47 -10.31 -10.80 5.40
N ARG A 48 -11.46 -11.51 5.40
CA ARG A 48 -11.85 -12.29 6.59
C ARG A 48 -10.87 -13.46 6.66
N GLY A 49 -10.17 -13.56 7.79
CA GLY A 49 -9.14 -14.59 8.03
C GLY A 49 -9.62 -16.00 7.75
#